data_AF-A0A1I1BBW2-F1
#
_entry.id   AF-A0A1I1BBW2-F1
#
_cell.length_a   1.000
_cell.length_b   1.000
_cell.length_c   1.000
_cell.angle_alpha   90.00
_cell.angle_beta   90.00
_cell.angle_gamma   90.00
#
_symmetry.space_group_name_H-M   'P 1'
#
loop_
_entity.id
_entity.type
_entity.pdbx_description
1 polymer ?
#
loop_
_entity_poly.entity_id
_entity_poly.type
_entity_poly.pdbx_seq_one_letter_code
_entity_poly.pdbx_strand_id
1 'polypeptide(L)' 'MTNRIGNKDVAQQRSKSEKAHIKAHNIAREAVKKAEARAKYRNAVKGQPAPAD' A
#
# COMPACT_ATOMS: atom_id res chain seq x y z
N MET A 1 -9.28 -6.36 15.17
CA MET A 1 -10.70 -5.94 15.15
C MET A 1 -10.97 -5.25 13.83
N THR A 2 -12.08 -5.59 13.17
CA THR A 2 -12.49 -4.90 11.94
C THR A 2 -13.14 -3.57 12.32
N ASN A 3 -12.70 -2.45 11.75
CA ASN A 3 -13.29 -1.13 12.00
C ASN A 3 -14.72 -1.12 11.44
N ARG A 4 -15.69 -1.54 12.27
CA ARG A 4 -17.10 -1.69 11.92
C ARG A 4 -17.94 -0.67 12.68
N ILE A 5 -18.96 -0.16 12.01
CA ILE A 5 -20.04 0.64 12.60
C ILE A 5 -21.34 -0.10 12.26
N GLY A 6 -21.96 -0.69 13.29
CA GLY A 6 -23.07 -1.64 13.12
C GLY A 6 -22.64 -2.87 12.31
N ASN A 7 -23.46 -3.29 11.34
CA ASN A 7 -23.18 -4.43 10.47
C ASN A 7 -22.23 -4.10 9.29
N LYS A 8 -21.83 -2.83 9.12
CA LYS A 8 -21.02 -2.38 7.96
C LYS A 8 -19.61 -2.00 8.39
N ASP A 9 -18.64 -2.28 7.53
CA ASP A 9 -17.27 -1.76 7.69
C ASP A 9 -17.25 -0.24 7.41
N VAL A 10 -16.41 0.50 8.13
CA VAL A 10 -16.20 1.95 7.92
C VAL A 10 -15.91 2.24 6.43
N ALA A 11 -15.14 1.37 5.76
CA ALA A 11 -14.85 1.52 4.34
C ALA A 11 -16.11 1.42 3.45
N GLN A 12 -17.11 0.62 3.83
CA GLN A 12 -18.36 0.50 3.08
C GLN A 12 -19.23 1.74 3.22
N GLN A 13 -19.16 2.43 4.37
CA GLN A 13 -19.94 3.63 4.64
C GLN A 13 -19.45 4.87 3.88
N ARG A 14 -18.20 4.86 3.40
CA ARG A 14 -17.62 5.96 2.62
C ARG A 14 -18.39 6.23 1.32
N SER A 15 -18.41 7.51 0.94
CA SER A 15 -18.96 7.97 -0.33
C SER A 15 -18.16 7.43 -1.54
N LYS A 16 -18.75 7.46 -2.74
CA LYS A 16 -18.07 7.00 -3.97
C LYS A 16 -16.83 7.85 -4.28
N SER A 17 -16.91 9.16 -4.10
CA SER A 17 -15.80 10.10 -4.33
C SER A 17 -14.64 9.86 -3.37
N GLU A 18 -14.93 9.65 -2.09
CA GLU A 18 -13.92 9.36 -1.07
C GLU A 18 -13.20 8.02 -1.37
N LYS A 19 -13.95 6.99 -1.75
CA LYS A 19 -13.37 5.70 -2.18
C LYS A 19 -12.44 5.87 -3.39
N ALA A 20 -12.82 6.69 -4.37
CA ALA A 20 -11.99 6.96 -5.54
C ALA A 20 -10.70 7.72 -5.17
N HIS A 21 -10.80 8.73 -4.30
CA HIS A 21 -9.64 9.49 -3.80
C HIS A 21 -8.66 8.58 -3.03
N ILE A 22 -9.17 7.75 -2.11
CA ILE A 22 -8.35 6.78 -1.37
C ILE A 22 -7.67 5.81 -2.33
N LYS A 23 -8.39 5.30 -3.34
CA LYS A 23 -7.81 4.39 -4.33
C LYS A 23 -6.66 5.05 -5.09
N ALA A 24 -6.85 6.28 -5.58
CA ALA A 24 -5.81 7.03 -6.31
C ALA A 24 -4.57 7.26 -5.43
N HIS A 25 -4.78 7.69 -4.19
CA HIS A 25 -3.71 7.90 -3.22
C HIS A 25 -2.93 6.60 -2.93
N ASN A 26 -3.63 5.48 -2.74
CA ASN A 26 -2.99 4.19 -2.49
C ASN A 26 -2.16 3.71 -3.68
N ILE A 27 -2.65 3.92 -4.91
CA ILE A 27 -1.89 3.59 -6.12
C ILE A 27 -0.59 4.41 -6.18
N ALA A 28 -0.66 5.71 -5.90
CA ALA A 28 0.53 6.56 -5.88
C ALA A 28 1.56 6.11 -4.82
N ARG A 29 1.10 5.81 -3.60
CA ARG A 29 1.96 5.28 -2.53
C ARG A 29 2.62 3.95 -2.91
N GLU A 30 1.86 3.03 -3.50
CA GLU A 30 2.41 1.74 -3.92
C GLU A 30 3.39 1.89 -5.09
N ALA A 31 3.20 2.86 -5.98
CA ALA A 31 4.15 3.16 -7.03
C ALA A 31 5.51 3.62 -6.46
N VAL A 32 5.49 4.50 -5.44
CA VAL A 32 6.70 4.94 -4.73
C VAL A 32 7.39 3.76 -4.05
N LYS A 33 6.64 2.98 -3.26
CA LYS A 33 7.17 1.79 -2.56
C LYS A 33 7.83 0.79 -3.52
N LYS A 34 7.21 0.56 -4.69
CA LYS A 34 7.78 -0.30 -5.73
C LYS A 34 9.04 0.29 -6.36
N ALA A 35 9.08 1.60 -6.58
CA ALA A 35 10.26 2.27 -7.10
C ALA A 35 11.44 2.17 -6.11
N GLU A 36 11.20 2.42 -4.83
CA GLU A 36 12.17 2.28 -3.74
C GLU A 36 12.68 0.83 -3.64
N ALA A 37 11.77 -0.15 -3.62
CA ALA A 37 12.15 -1.56 -3.59
C ALA A 37 12.96 -1.96 -4.82
N ARG A 38 12.58 -1.50 -6.02
CA ARG A 38 13.35 -1.72 -7.23
C ARG A 38 14.74 -1.09 -7.17
N ALA A 39 14.88 0.10 -6.59
CA ALA A 39 16.18 0.74 -6.40
C ALA A 39 17.04 -0.07 -5.42
N LYS A 40 16.47 -0.46 -4.27
CA LYS A 40 17.17 -1.21 -3.21
C LYS A 40 17.60 -2.61 -3.65
N TYR A 41 16.75 -3.31 -4.39
CA TYR A 41 16.96 -4.73 -4.71
C TYR A 41 17.37 -5.00 -6.16
N ARG A 42 17.66 -3.97 -6.98
CA ARG A 42 17.98 -4.14 -8.41
C ARG A 42 19.06 -5.20 -8.68
N ASN A 43 20.07 -5.25 -7.83
CA ASN A 43 21.22 -6.15 -7.94
C ASN A 43 21.27 -7.18 -6.80
N ALA A 44 20.17 -7.34 -6.05
CA ALA A 44 20.16 -8.24 -4.91
C ALA A 44 20.26 -9.70 -5.39
N VAL A 45 21.28 -10.40 -4.91
CA VAL A 45 21.47 -11.82 -5.19
C VAL A 45 20.53 -12.63 -4.30
N LYS A 46 19.78 -13.56 -4.91
CA LYS A 46 18.81 -14.40 -4.21
C LYS A 46 19.51 -15.21 -3.10
N GLY A 47 18.97 -15.14 -1.88
CA GLY A 47 19.49 -15.88 -0.73
C GLY A 47 20.64 -15.19 0.02
N GLN A 48 21.08 -14.01 -0.42
CA GLN A 48 21.98 -13.16 0.35
C GLN A 48 21.17 -12.21 1.24
N PRO A 49 21.65 -11.92 2.47
CA PRO A 49 21.01 -10.92 3.31
C PRO A 49 20.97 -9.58 2.58
N ALA A 50 19.87 -8.84 2.75
CA ALA A 50 19.78 -7.50 2.21
C ALA A 50 20.97 -6.66 2.71
N PRO A 51 21.56 -5.80 1.86
CA PRO A 51 22.62 -4.90 2.30
C PRO A 51 22.11 -4.09 3.50
N ALA A 52 22.90 -4.07 4.58
CA ALA A 52 22.58 -3.28 5.76
C ALA A 52 22.60 -1.79 5.37
N ASP A 53 21.50 -1.09 5.64
CA ASP A 53 21.39 0.36 5.44
C ASP A 53 22.23 1.14 6.45
#